data_AF-A0A3B8VXQ5-F1
#
_entry.id   AF-A0A3B8VXQ5-F1
#
_cell.length_a   1.000
_cell.length_b   1.000
_cell.length_c   1.000
_cell.angle_alpha   90.00
_cell.angle_beta   90.00
_cell.angle_gamma   90.00
#
_symmetry.space_group_name_H-M   'P 1'
#
loop_
_entity.id
_entity.type
_entity.pdbx_description
1 polymer ?
#
loop_
_entity_poly.entity_id
_entity_poly.type
_entity_poly.pdbx_seq_one_letter_code
_entity_poly.pdbx_strand_id
1 'polypeptide(L)' 'MKWEQLISGKRLGMESYQGRNHERNNFQRDYDRLIFSAPFRRLQNKTQVFPLPGSVFV' A
#
# COMPACT_ATOMS: atom_id res chain seq x y z
N MET A 1 -11.70 -4.91 23.26
CA MET A 1 -11.10 -5.13 21.92
C MET A 1 -9.80 -5.92 22.09
N LYS A 2 -9.44 -6.78 21.14
CA LYS A 2 -8.15 -7.52 21.15
C LYS A 2 -7.26 -6.98 20.04
N TRP A 3 -6.39 -6.04 20.36
CA TRP A 3 -5.59 -5.29 19.37
C TRP A 3 -4.64 -6.17 18.57
N GLU A 4 -4.17 -7.26 19.17
CA GLU A 4 -3.27 -8.25 18.56
C GLU A 4 -3.93 -8.95 17.38
N GLN A 5 -5.26 -9.05 17.38
CA GLN A 5 -6.04 -9.60 16.28
C GLN A 5 -6.34 -8.55 15.21
N LEU A 6 -6.44 -7.28 15.60
CA LEU A 6 -6.78 -6.16 14.71
C LEU A 6 -5.57 -5.65 13.92
N ILE A 7 -4.39 -5.59 14.55
CA ILE A 7 -3.14 -5.08 13.94
C ILE A 7 -2.25 -6.28 13.57
N SER A 8 -2.83 -7.21 12.80
CA SER A 8 -2.15 -8.45 12.43
C SER A 8 -1.18 -8.26 11.24
N GLY A 9 0.02 -8.79 11.39
CA GLY A 9 1.01 -8.89 10.31
C GLY A 9 0.76 -10.03 9.31
N LYS A 10 -0.28 -10.85 9.50
CA LYS A 10 -0.56 -12.00 8.62
C LYS A 10 -1.04 -11.53 7.24
N ARG A 11 -0.63 -12.24 6.18
CA ARG A 11 -1.04 -11.98 4.79
C ARG A 11 -1.53 -13.28 4.17
N LEU A 12 -2.46 -13.17 3.22
CA LEU A 12 -3.04 -14.29 2.51
C LEU A 12 -1.95 -15.12 1.81
N GLY A 13 -1.97 -16.43 1.98
CA GLY A 13 -0.96 -17.35 1.44
C GLY A 13 0.38 -17.35 2.18
N MET A 14 0.47 -16.61 3.28
CA MET A 14 1.66 -16.51 4.15
C MET A 14 1.29 -16.70 5.63
N GLU A 15 0.22 -17.45 5.92
CA GLU A 15 -0.33 -17.61 7.27
C GLU A 15 0.67 -18.30 8.22
N SER A 16 1.50 -19.20 7.68
CA SER A 16 2.56 -19.93 8.39
C SER A 16 3.93 -19.25 8.30
N TYR A 17 4.04 -18.11 7.61
CA TYR A 17 5.32 -17.43 7.43
C TYR A 17 5.77 -16.78 8.73
N GLN A 18 6.80 -17.36 9.34
CA GLN A 18 7.51 -16.73 10.44
C GLN A 18 8.61 -15.86 9.86
N GLY A 19 8.38 -14.54 9.90
CA GLY A 19 9.27 -13.55 9.31
C GLY A 19 10.71 -13.74 9.78
N ARG A 20 11.64 -13.90 8.83
CA ARG A 20 13.07 -13.72 9.10
C ARG A 20 13.32 -12.26 9.51
N ASN A 21 14.44 -11.96 10.15
CA ASN A 21 14.86 -10.57 10.39
C ASN A 21 15.00 -9.83 9.05
N HIS A 22 13.95 -9.10 8.67
CA HIS A 22 13.95 -8.17 7.54
C HIS A 22 14.16 -6.77 8.09
N GLU A 23 14.82 -5.91 7.33
CA GLU A 23 15.00 -4.50 7.68
C GLU A 23 13.67 -3.72 7.74
N ARG A 24 12.64 -4.23 7.06
CA ARG A 24 11.30 -3.63 7.03
C ARG A 24 10.26 -4.53 7.68
N ASN A 25 9.41 -3.93 8.50
CA ASN A 25 8.23 -4.61 9.06
C ASN A 25 7.14 -4.80 8.00
N ASN A 26 6.12 -5.63 8.30
CA ASN A 26 5.06 -5.95 7.35
C ASN A 26 4.23 -4.73 6.92
N PHE A 27 4.08 -3.72 7.79
CA PHE A 27 3.34 -2.50 7.47
C PHE A 27 4.12 -1.57 6.53
N GLN A 28 5.44 -1.44 6.73
CA GLN A 28 6.33 -0.71 5.82
C GLN A 28 6.34 -1.35 4.43
N ARG A 29 6.39 -2.69 4.37
CA ARG A 29 6.32 -3.42 3.09
C ARG A 29 4.98 -3.21 2.38
N ASP A 30 3.88 -3.14 3.11
CA ASP A 30 2.58 -2.85 2.51
C ASP A 30 2.47 -1.41 2.01
N TYR A 31 3.05 -0.46 2.73
CA TYR A 31 3.17 0.92 2.26
C TYR A 31 3.92 0.99 0.92
N ASP A 32 5.07 0.33 0.82
CA ASP A 32 5.83 0.26 -0.44
C ASP A 32 5.01 -0.36 -1.57
N ARG A 33 4.32 -1.49 -1.28
CA ARG A 33 3.45 -2.15 -2.27
C ARG A 33 2.35 -1.22 -2.78
N LEU A 34 1.74 -0.42 -1.91
CA LEU A 34 0.69 0.52 -2.28
C LEU A 34 1.24 1.66 -3.15
N ILE A 35 2.30 2.34 -2.69
CA ILE A 35 2.89 3.49 -3.39
C ILE A 35 3.45 3.11 -4.76
N PHE A 36 4.06 1.92 -4.88
CA PHE A 36 4.58 1.42 -6.16
C PHE A 36 3.56 0.61 -6.97
N SER A 37 2.28 0.58 -6.59
CA SER A 37 1.26 -0.15 -7.35
C SER A 37 0.84 0.58 -8.63
N ALA A 38 0.50 -0.18 -9.68
CA ALA A 38 -0.06 0.40 -10.90
C ALA A 38 -1.38 1.15 -10.68
N PRO A 39 -2.33 0.66 -9.85
CA PRO A 39 -3.52 1.44 -9.49
C PRO A 39 -3.22 2.79 -8.85
N PHE A 40 -2.25 2.86 -7.93
CA PHE A 40 -1.87 4.10 -7.28
C PHE A 40 -1.24 5.08 -8.28
N ARG A 41 -0.31 4.64 -9.14
CA ARG A 41 0.25 5.50 -10.20
C ARG A 41 -0.80 6.05 -11.16
N ARG A 42 -1.84 5.26 -11.49
CA ARG A 42 -2.93 5.74 -12.35
C ARG A 42 -3.73 6.87 -11.72
N LEU A 43 -3.67 7.09 -10.41
CA LEU A 43 -4.33 8.23 -9.77
C LEU A 43 -3.82 9.57 -10.29
N GLN A 44 -2.56 9.66 -10.75
CA GLN A 44 -2.03 10.86 -11.40
C GLN A 44 -2.83 11.25 -12.65
N ASN A 45 -3.39 10.26 -13.35
CA ASN A 45 -4.21 10.45 -14.54
C ASN A 45 -5.71 10.31 -14.22
N LYS A 46 -6.11 10.50 -12.96
CA LYS A 46 -7.50 10.65 -12.56
C LYS A 46 -7.68 12.03 -11.93
N THR A 47 -8.79 12.68 -12.22
CA THR A 47 -9.12 13.91 -11.53
C THR A 47 -10.06 13.70 -10.38
N GLN A 48 -10.11 14.73 -9.55
CA GLN A 48 -11.16 14.94 -8.59
C GLN A 48 -11.95 16.17 -9.03
N VAL A 49 -13.25 16.01 -9.30
CA VAL A 49 -14.22 17.07 -9.64
C VAL A 49 -14.03 17.72 -11.03
N PHE A 50 -12.84 18.20 -11.37
CA PHE A 50 -12.59 18.92 -12.64
C PHE A 50 -11.88 18.06 -13.68
N PRO A 51 -11.98 18.32 -14.99
CA PRO A 51 -11.20 17.58 -16.00
C PRO A 51 -9.68 17.74 -15.83
N LEU A 52 -8.90 16.77 -16.34
CA LEU A 52 -7.44 16.85 -16.30
C LEU A 52 -6.98 18.01 -17.19
N PRO A 53 -6.14 18.94 -16.69
CA PRO A 53 -5.56 19.98 -17.53
C PRO A 53 -4.62 19.37 -18.57
N GLY A 54 -4.55 19.99 -19.77
CA GLY A 54 -3.67 19.54 -20.84
C GLY A 54 -2.18 19.71 -20.54
N SER A 55 -1.83 20.50 -19.53
CA SER A 55 -0.48 20.61 -18.98
C SER A 55 -0.47 20.05 -17.56
N VAL A 56 0.41 19.08 -17.32
CA VAL A 56 0.67 18.54 -15.99
C VAL A 56 1.71 19.45 -15.34
N PHE A 57 1.27 20.58 -14.79
CA PHE A 57 2.06 21.40 -13.87
C PHE A 57 1.37 21.44 -12.51
N VAL A 58 2.18 21.27 -11.47
CA VAL A 58 1.82 21.38 -10.05
C VAL A 58 1.42 22.81 -9.72
#